data_AF-A0A6N6PS48-F1
#
_entry.id   AF-A0A6N6PS48-F1
#
_cell.length_a   1.000
_cell.length_b   1.000
_cell.length_c   1.000
_cell.angle_alpha   90.00
_cell.angle_beta   90.00
_cell.angle_gamma   90.00
#
_symmetry.space_group_name_H-M   'P 1'
#
loop_
_entity.id
_entity.type
_entity.pdbx_description
1 polymer ?
#
loop_
_entity_poly.entity_id
_entity_poly.type
_entity_poly.pdbx_seq_one_letter_code
_entity_poly.pdbx_strand_id
1 'polypeptide(L)'
;MADEFESEHSENGGEGGPVKSFIDHLEDLRWVLIKSTVTLTVAMLICLVAGNYVVDVLKWPLTRAKVSYPGTNQVVTVAFGTNKLGTFQLTADQKRSIDLGTNRFVAVEVAPVALGTNQVLGWKLSPDVELAESAQKLKIDLINLSPAGGFFVAFQVALYGGTLLAAPFIFYFVISFIFPALKMREQKYVYRAIFFGGGLFLAGVSFCYFALMPVALSASQMYSNWLGFGATQWRAEDYISFICKFMLGMGLGFELPVVLLTLVKIGVLNYRTLRAMWRYMIVIVLVLGGLLTTPEVITQVMMAVPLYGLYEISVWIAWYWDQPDRAKARRRLIAGFVTLVFVLYVAWKYGWPWLISHLHA
;
A
#
# COMPACT_ATOMS: atom_id res chain seq x y z
N MET A 1 59.10 -49.79 -22.68
CA MET A 1 58.73 -48.87 -23.77
C MET A 1 57.25 -48.65 -23.64
N ALA A 2 56.93 -47.66 -22.80
CA ALA A 2 55.58 -47.23 -22.47
C ALA A 2 55.09 -46.23 -23.52
N ASP A 3 53.83 -45.85 -23.37
CA ASP A 3 53.14 -44.71 -23.99
C ASP A 3 52.48 -44.96 -25.34
N GLU A 4 51.16 -45.15 -25.30
CA GLU A 4 50.21 -44.18 -25.87
C GLU A 4 48.77 -44.64 -25.57
N PHE A 5 48.21 -44.14 -24.46
CA PHE A 5 46.77 -44.01 -24.28
C PHE A 5 46.54 -42.54 -23.95
N GLU A 6 46.31 -41.73 -25.00
CA GLU A 6 45.79 -40.38 -24.82
C GLU A 6 44.39 -40.47 -24.20
N SER A 7 44.32 -40.24 -22.89
CA SER A 7 43.07 -39.88 -22.24
C SER A 7 42.85 -38.39 -22.46
N GLU A 8 41.90 -38.04 -23.32
CA GLU A 8 41.25 -36.73 -23.34
C GLU A 8 40.77 -36.39 -21.93
N HIS A 9 41.55 -35.57 -21.21
CA HIS A 9 41.07 -34.92 -20.01
C HIS A 9 40.01 -33.90 -20.42
N SER A 10 38.76 -34.27 -20.15
CA SER A 10 37.62 -33.37 -20.23
C SER A 10 37.85 -32.15 -19.32
N GLU A 11 38.18 -31.02 -19.95
CA GLU A 11 37.96 -29.70 -19.38
C GLU A 11 36.45 -29.51 -19.19
N ASN A 12 35.94 -29.92 -18.04
CA ASN A 12 34.69 -29.40 -17.51
C ASN A 12 34.99 -28.82 -16.13
N GLY A 13 35.69 -27.68 -16.16
CA GLY A 13 35.94 -26.87 -14.97
C GLY A 13 34.61 -26.51 -14.31
N GLY A 14 34.43 -26.98 -13.07
CA GLY A 14 33.31 -26.60 -12.24
C GLY A 14 33.32 -25.09 -12.00
N GLU A 15 32.54 -24.34 -12.79
CA GLU A 15 32.28 -22.91 -12.63
C GLU A 15 31.32 -22.62 -11.46
N GLY A 16 31.70 -23.07 -10.26
CA GLY A 16 31.12 -22.63 -8.99
C GLY A 16 32.25 -22.09 -8.12
N GLY A 17 32.04 -20.96 -7.45
CA GLY A 17 32.94 -20.55 -6.37
C GLY A 17 33.11 -21.70 -5.36
N PRO A 18 34.23 -21.76 -4.61
CA PRO A 18 34.51 -22.88 -3.72
C PRO A 18 33.30 -23.17 -2.84
N VAL A 19 32.78 -24.40 -2.92
CA VAL A 19 31.63 -24.84 -2.14
C VAL A 19 32.02 -24.72 -0.68
N LYS A 20 31.52 -23.66 -0.02
CA LYS A 20 31.77 -23.39 1.38
C LYS A 20 31.28 -24.57 2.23
N SER A 21 31.97 -24.86 3.34
CA SER A 21 31.50 -25.86 4.29
C SER A 21 30.15 -25.45 4.86
N PHE A 22 29.31 -26.41 5.25
CA PHE A 22 28.02 -26.12 5.90
C PHE A 22 28.18 -25.20 7.13
N ILE A 23 29.29 -25.35 7.86
CA ILE A 23 29.63 -24.51 9.01
C ILE A 23 29.92 -23.08 8.58
N ASP A 24 30.65 -22.89 7.48
CA ASP A 24 30.93 -21.56 6.92
C ASP A 24 29.63 -20.88 6.44
N HIS A 25 28.69 -21.67 5.91
CA HIS A 25 27.36 -21.15 5.54
C HIS A 25 26.55 -20.74 6.76
N LEU A 26 26.61 -21.48 7.87
CA LEU A 26 25.97 -21.07 9.13
C LEU A 26 26.63 -19.81 9.72
N GLU A 27 27.94 -19.64 9.54
CA GLU A 27 28.64 -18.43 9.95
C GLU A 27 28.22 -17.20 9.11
N ASP A 28 28.10 -17.36 7.79
CA ASP A 28 27.57 -16.33 6.91
C ASP A 28 26.14 -15.93 7.34
N LEU A 29 25.27 -16.90 7.66
CA LEU A 29 23.90 -16.66 8.12
C LEU A 29 23.89 -15.86 9.42
N ARG A 30 24.72 -16.24 10.39
CA ARG A 30 24.83 -15.53 11.68
C ARG A 30 25.21 -14.07 11.46
N TRP A 31 26.21 -13.80 10.62
CA TRP A 31 26.62 -12.43 10.31
C TRP A 31 25.54 -11.62 9.61
N VAL A 32 24.77 -12.24 8.72
CA VAL A 32 23.65 -11.61 8.02
C VAL A 32 22.53 -11.25 8.99
N LEU A 33 22.21 -12.16 9.92
CA LEU A 33 21.21 -11.91 10.96
C LEU A 33 21.67 -10.80 11.92
N ILE A 34 22.93 -10.79 12.36
CA ILE A 34 23.47 -9.74 13.22
C ILE A 34 23.42 -8.38 12.52
N LYS A 35 23.92 -8.28 11.28
CA LYS A 35 23.91 -7.01 10.52
C LYS A 35 22.50 -6.50 10.27
N SER A 36 21.57 -7.40 9.93
CA SER A 36 20.16 -7.06 9.72
C SER A 36 19.51 -6.58 11.02
N THR A 37 19.78 -7.25 12.15
CA THR A 37 19.24 -6.87 13.46
C THR A 37 19.79 -5.53 13.91
N VAL A 38 21.10 -5.31 13.82
CA VAL A 38 21.74 -4.02 14.17
C VAL A 38 21.19 -2.89 13.31
N THR A 39 21.07 -3.10 11.99
CA THR A 39 20.53 -2.10 11.07
C THR A 39 19.07 -1.79 11.39
N LEU A 40 18.27 -2.81 11.67
CA LEU A 40 16.88 -2.64 12.10
C LEU A 40 16.80 -1.85 13.41
N THR A 41 17.60 -2.18 14.43
CA THR A 41 17.61 -1.45 15.71
C THR A 41 18.01 0.01 15.52
N VAL A 42 19.04 0.28 14.73
CA VAL A 42 19.47 1.66 14.42
C VAL A 42 18.36 2.42 13.69
N ALA A 43 17.73 1.81 12.68
CA ALA A 43 16.61 2.41 11.96
C ALA A 43 15.39 2.66 12.86
N MET A 44 15.08 1.73 13.76
CA MET A 44 14.03 1.88 14.77
C MET A 44 14.32 3.05 15.71
N LEU A 45 15.57 3.20 16.20
CA LEU A 45 15.94 4.33 17.05
C LEU A 45 15.84 5.68 16.32
N ILE A 46 16.30 5.74 15.07
CA ILE A 46 16.15 6.93 14.23
C ILE A 46 14.66 7.28 14.07
N CYS A 47 13.82 6.28 13.77
CA CYS A 47 12.39 6.47 13.59
C CYS A 47 11.69 6.88 14.90
N LEU A 48 12.12 6.35 16.05
CA LEU A 48 11.62 6.73 17.37
C LEU A 48 11.93 8.20 17.69
N VAL A 49 13.16 8.64 17.44
CA VAL A 49 13.56 10.05 17.64
C VAL A 49 12.80 10.98 16.68
N ALA A 50 12.58 10.54 15.44
CA ALA A 50 11.80 11.27 14.45
C ALA A 50 10.28 11.06 14.58
N GLY A 51 9.79 10.43 15.67
CA GLY A 51 8.41 9.94 15.78
C GLY A 51 7.34 10.99 15.49
N ASN A 52 7.52 12.23 15.95
CA ASN A 52 6.57 13.32 15.70
C ASN A 52 6.40 13.60 14.19
N TYR A 53 7.51 13.70 13.46
CA TYR A 53 7.49 13.91 12.01
C TYR A 53 6.85 12.73 11.27
N VAL A 54 7.17 11.51 11.70
CA VAL A 54 6.60 10.30 11.08
C VAL A 54 5.10 10.24 11.31
N VAL A 55 4.61 10.57 12.51
CA VAL A 55 3.17 10.62 12.80
C VAL A 55 2.47 11.68 11.94
N ASP A 56 3.08 12.84 11.71
CA ASP A 56 2.50 13.87 10.84
C ASP A 56 2.41 13.41 9.38
N VAL A 57 3.43 12.69 8.89
CA VAL A 57 3.39 12.01 7.59
C VAL A 57 2.25 10.98 7.58
N LEU A 58 2.13 10.14 8.61
CA LEU A 58 1.09 9.11 8.66
C LEU A 58 -0.33 9.69 8.72
N LYS A 59 -0.53 10.89 9.29
CA LYS A 59 -1.82 11.60 9.31
C LYS A 59 -2.20 12.23 7.98
N TRP A 60 -1.24 12.53 7.11
CA TRP A 60 -1.49 13.28 5.88
C TRP A 60 -2.54 12.62 4.95
N PRO A 61 -2.54 11.29 4.73
CA PRO A 61 -3.59 10.62 3.94
C PRO A 61 -5.01 10.83 4.47
N LEU A 62 -5.17 10.99 5.79
CA LEU A 62 -6.48 11.25 6.42
C LEU A 62 -7.11 12.54 5.90
N THR A 63 -6.29 13.58 5.72
CA THR A 63 -6.73 14.89 5.21
C THR A 63 -7.14 14.85 3.73
N ARG A 64 -6.67 13.85 2.99
CA ARG A 64 -6.99 13.62 1.57
C ARG A 64 -8.17 12.68 1.38
N ALA A 65 -8.52 11.89 2.39
CA ALA A 65 -9.66 10.98 2.34
C ALA A 65 -10.97 11.77 2.32
N LYS A 66 -11.88 11.37 1.43
CA LYS A 66 -13.19 12.01 1.26
C LYS A 66 -14.30 11.21 1.94
N VAL A 67 -15.20 11.90 2.63
CA VAL A 67 -16.40 11.29 3.22
C VAL A 67 -17.41 11.13 2.11
N SER A 68 -17.85 9.89 1.88
CA SER A 68 -19.01 9.65 1.05
C SER A 68 -20.30 9.75 1.87
N TYR A 69 -21.26 10.47 1.32
CA TYR A 69 -22.61 10.58 1.86
C TYR A 69 -23.56 9.84 0.93
N PRO A 70 -24.25 8.77 1.40
CA PRO A 70 -25.22 8.07 0.57
C PRO A 70 -26.44 8.96 0.26
N GLY A 71 -27.04 8.78 -0.92
CA GLY A 71 -28.26 9.49 -1.34
C GLY A 71 -28.05 10.87 -1.97
N THR A 72 -29.13 11.65 -2.11
CA THR A 72 -29.16 13.01 -2.70
C THR A 72 -29.45 14.10 -1.66
N ASN A 73 -29.42 13.74 -0.38
CA ASN A 73 -29.67 14.63 0.74
C ASN A 73 -28.60 15.74 0.79
N GLN A 74 -29.04 16.93 1.19
CA GLN A 74 -28.15 18.07 1.36
C GLN A 74 -27.32 17.90 2.62
N VAL A 75 -26.03 18.18 2.50
CA VAL A 75 -25.06 18.14 3.58
C VAL A 75 -24.71 19.56 3.96
N VAL A 76 -25.01 19.92 5.20
CA VAL A 76 -24.82 21.27 5.73
C VAL A 76 -23.66 21.27 6.71
N THR A 77 -22.63 22.05 6.41
CA THR A 77 -21.58 22.38 7.37
C THR A 77 -22.01 23.60 8.16
N VAL A 78 -22.05 23.48 9.48
CA VAL A 78 -22.38 24.58 10.38
C VAL A 78 -21.09 25.14 10.98
N ALA A 79 -20.88 26.44 10.84
CA ALA A 79 -19.75 27.17 11.41
C ALA A 79 -20.24 28.30 12.31
N PHE A 80 -19.41 28.71 13.27
CA PHE A 80 -19.60 29.90 14.10
C PHE A 80 -18.29 30.67 14.13
N GLY A 81 -18.23 31.78 13.38
CA GLY A 81 -16.98 32.47 13.08
C GLY A 81 -15.97 31.53 12.40
N THR A 82 -14.76 31.43 12.94
CA THR A 82 -13.71 30.53 12.42
C THR A 82 -13.88 29.06 12.82
N ASN A 83 -14.80 28.74 13.73
CA ASN A 83 -14.95 27.40 14.27
C ASN A 83 -16.04 26.62 13.54
N LYS A 84 -15.69 25.44 13.03
CA LYS A 84 -16.65 24.49 12.47
C LYS A 84 -17.32 23.70 13.60
N LEU A 85 -18.63 23.90 13.78
CA LEU A 85 -19.45 23.23 14.80
C LEU A 85 -19.76 21.77 14.41
N GLY A 86 -19.97 21.50 13.12
CA GLY A 86 -20.24 20.14 12.65
C GLY A 86 -20.69 20.06 11.20
N THR A 87 -20.89 18.84 10.71
CA THR A 87 -21.48 18.58 9.40
C THR A 87 -22.71 17.68 9.59
N PHE A 88 -23.86 18.09 9.08
CA PHE A 88 -25.13 17.37 9.24
C PHE A 88 -25.75 17.03 7.88
N GLN A 89 -26.37 15.87 7.77
CA GLN A 89 -27.20 15.53 6.61
C GLN A 89 -28.65 15.93 6.92
N LEU A 90 -29.25 16.75 6.05
CA LEU A 90 -30.67 17.12 6.18
C LEU A 90 -31.55 16.00 5.63
N THR A 91 -32.62 15.66 6.35
CA THR A 91 -33.71 14.85 5.81
C THR A 91 -34.51 15.61 4.76
N ALA A 92 -35.29 14.89 3.94
CA ALA A 92 -36.10 15.49 2.88
C ALA A 92 -37.08 16.56 3.40
N ASP A 93 -37.63 16.37 4.61
CA ASP A 93 -38.53 17.34 5.24
C ASP A 93 -37.78 18.58 5.73
N GLN A 94 -36.60 18.42 6.31
CA GLN A 94 -35.74 19.54 6.73
C GLN A 94 -35.22 20.34 5.54
N LYS A 95 -34.94 19.68 4.41
CA LYS A 95 -34.55 20.36 3.17
C LYS A 95 -35.65 21.30 2.66
N ARG A 96 -36.92 20.90 2.78
CA ARG A 96 -38.06 21.73 2.36
C ARG A 96 -38.28 22.94 3.26
N SER A 97 -37.92 22.85 4.55
CA SER A 97 -38.13 23.94 5.50
C SER A 97 -37.01 24.98 5.53
N ILE A 98 -35.76 24.61 5.20
CA ILE A 98 -34.58 25.48 5.38
C ILE A 98 -34.16 26.19 4.07
N ASP A 99 -34.74 25.84 2.90
CA ASP A 99 -34.50 26.45 1.57
C ASP A 99 -33.06 26.95 1.31
N LEU A 100 -32.11 26.02 1.36
CA LEU A 100 -30.67 26.28 1.21
C LEU A 100 -30.21 26.23 -0.26
N GLY A 101 -31.12 26.42 -1.20
CA GLY A 101 -30.86 26.30 -2.64
C GLY A 101 -30.72 24.87 -3.14
N THR A 102 -30.14 24.69 -4.34
CA THR A 102 -30.01 23.39 -5.03
C THR A 102 -28.67 22.68 -4.81
N ASN A 103 -27.68 23.39 -4.28
CA ASN A 103 -26.34 22.84 -4.04
C ASN A 103 -26.39 21.71 -3.01
N ARG A 104 -25.70 20.60 -3.28
CA ARG A 104 -25.70 19.43 -2.38
C ARG A 104 -24.90 19.67 -1.10
N PHE A 105 -23.80 20.43 -1.18
CA PHE A 105 -22.97 20.81 -0.05
C PHE A 105 -23.14 22.29 0.20
N VAL A 106 -23.56 22.64 1.41
CA VAL A 106 -23.84 24.03 1.80
C VAL A 106 -23.12 24.33 3.10
N ALA A 107 -22.49 25.49 3.18
CA ALA A 107 -21.96 26.02 4.43
C ALA A 107 -22.92 27.08 4.99
N VAL A 108 -23.23 26.96 6.27
CA VAL A 108 -24.07 27.92 6.98
C VAL A 108 -23.28 28.41 8.20
N GLU A 109 -23.19 29.72 8.31
CA GLU A 109 -22.55 30.38 9.44
C GLU A 109 -23.64 30.87 10.41
N VAL A 110 -23.47 30.53 11.68
CA VAL A 110 -24.26 31.09 12.76
C VAL A 110 -23.66 32.45 13.10
N ALA A 111 -24.38 33.51 12.79
CA ALA A 111 -23.95 34.88 12.99
C ALA A 111 -25.06 35.68 13.68
N PRO A 112 -24.70 36.69 14.50
CA PRO A 112 -25.70 37.59 15.06
C PRO A 112 -26.39 38.37 13.93
N VAL A 113 -27.71 38.23 13.84
CA VAL A 113 -28.58 38.96 12.90
C VAL A 113 -29.38 39.96 13.71
N ALA A 114 -29.36 41.22 13.28
CA ALA A 114 -30.17 42.28 13.88
C ALA A 114 -31.62 42.17 13.38
N LEU A 115 -32.55 41.94 14.30
CA LEU A 115 -34.00 42.01 14.08
C LEU A 115 -34.53 43.25 14.82
N GLY A 116 -34.58 44.37 14.10
CA GLY A 116 -34.87 45.68 14.70
C GLY A 116 -33.73 46.11 15.64
N THR A 117 -34.03 46.28 16.93
CA THR A 117 -33.06 46.60 18.00
C THR A 117 -32.48 45.37 18.71
N ASN A 118 -33.03 44.16 18.47
CA ASN A 118 -32.56 42.94 19.14
C ASN A 118 -31.56 42.18 18.25
N GLN A 119 -30.49 41.68 18.85
CA GLN A 119 -29.57 40.76 18.20
C GLN A 119 -29.99 39.33 18.54
N VAL A 120 -30.22 38.52 17.52
CA VAL A 120 -30.47 37.08 17.69
C VAL A 120 -29.47 36.29 16.85
N LEU A 121 -29.18 35.06 17.25
CA LEU A 121 -28.36 34.17 16.45
C LEU A 121 -29.19 33.65 15.28
N GLY A 122 -28.82 34.06 14.07
CA GLY A 122 -29.41 33.62 12.83
C GLY A 122 -28.44 32.74 12.04
N TRP A 123 -28.99 32.06 11.04
CA TRP A 123 -28.24 31.26 10.10
C TRP A 123 -28.05 32.08 8.82
N LYS A 124 -26.81 32.24 8.37
CA LYS A 124 -26.48 32.91 7.12
C LYS A 124 -25.78 31.93 6.20
N LEU A 125 -26.19 31.88 4.92
CA LEU A 125 -25.46 31.11 3.93
C LEU A 125 -24.05 31.70 3.79
N SER A 126 -23.02 30.90 4.04
CA SER A 126 -21.65 31.34 3.80
C SER A 126 -21.35 31.17 2.30
N PRO A 127 -20.86 32.22 1.62
CA PRO A 127 -20.39 32.12 0.24
C PRO A 127 -19.06 31.36 0.12
N ASP A 128 -18.42 31.00 1.24
CA ASP A 128 -17.13 30.33 1.25
C ASP A 128 -17.24 28.89 0.77
N VAL A 129 -16.79 28.68 -0.47
CA VAL A 129 -16.74 27.36 -1.10
C VAL A 129 -15.87 26.38 -0.30
N GLU A 130 -14.80 26.86 0.33
CA GLU A 130 -13.93 26.02 1.16
C GLU A 130 -14.64 25.43 2.39
N LEU A 131 -15.54 26.20 3.01
CA LEU A 131 -16.34 25.71 4.14
C LEU A 131 -17.34 24.64 3.67
N ALA A 132 -17.92 24.80 2.49
CA ALA A 132 -18.81 23.80 1.90
C ALA A 132 -18.04 22.53 1.52
N GLU A 133 -16.84 22.65 0.94
CA GLU A 133 -15.96 21.53 0.61
C GLU A 133 -15.39 20.83 1.84
N SER A 134 -15.26 21.53 2.97
CA SER A 134 -14.84 20.94 4.25
C SER A 134 -15.81 19.85 4.74
N ALA A 135 -17.05 19.82 4.26
CA ALA A 135 -18.00 18.72 4.49
C ALA A 135 -17.47 17.40 3.91
N GLN A 136 -16.76 17.46 2.79
CA GLN A 136 -16.28 16.28 2.08
C GLN A 136 -14.98 15.72 2.64
N LYS A 137 -14.27 16.43 3.52
CA LYS A 137 -13.01 15.96 4.11
C LYS A 137 -13.29 15.08 5.33
N LEU A 138 -12.59 13.97 5.49
CA LEU A 138 -12.63 13.20 6.75
C LEU A 138 -12.02 14.05 7.86
N LYS A 139 -12.86 14.56 8.76
CA LYS A 139 -12.42 15.15 10.03
C LYS A 139 -12.58 14.08 11.11
N ILE A 140 -11.59 13.22 11.20
CA ILE A 140 -11.49 12.22 12.26
C ILE A 140 -10.52 12.74 13.31
N ASP A 141 -10.99 12.82 14.55
CA ASP A 141 -10.12 13.08 15.67
C ASP A 141 -9.48 11.77 16.13
N LEU A 142 -8.15 11.70 16.03
CA LEU A 142 -7.35 10.59 16.53
C LEU A 142 -7.17 10.76 18.04
N ILE A 143 -7.90 9.96 18.80
CA ILE A 143 -7.88 10.01 20.26
C ILE A 143 -7.08 8.83 20.82
N ASN A 144 -6.43 9.07 21.94
CA ASN A 144 -5.83 8.02 22.73
C ASN A 144 -6.80 7.61 23.85
N LEU A 145 -7.23 6.36 23.84
CA LEU A 145 -8.15 5.80 24.85
C LEU A 145 -7.42 5.06 25.99
N SER A 146 -6.10 4.92 25.92
CA SER A 146 -5.29 4.23 26.93
C SER A 146 -4.23 5.16 27.52
N PRO A 147 -3.97 5.12 28.84
CA PRO A 147 -2.90 5.92 29.45
C PRO A 147 -1.52 5.62 28.84
N ALA A 148 -1.31 4.38 28.38
CA ALA A 148 -0.07 3.97 27.71
C ALA A 148 -0.13 4.05 26.16
N GLY A 149 -1.26 4.46 25.58
CA GLY A 149 -1.45 4.36 24.12
C GLY A 149 -0.47 5.20 23.31
N GLY A 150 -0.06 6.38 23.80
CA GLY A 150 0.96 7.20 23.15
C GLY A 150 2.33 6.50 23.06
N PHE A 151 2.71 5.74 24.09
CA PHE A 151 3.92 4.92 24.07
C PHE A 151 3.82 3.78 23.07
N PHE A 152 2.69 3.06 23.04
CA PHE A 152 2.47 1.99 22.06
C PHE A 152 2.48 2.50 20.62
N VAL A 153 1.88 3.66 20.37
CA VAL A 153 1.93 4.33 19.06
C VAL A 153 3.39 4.64 18.69
N ALA A 154 4.16 5.26 19.58
CA ALA A 154 5.56 5.58 19.30
C ALA A 154 6.39 4.32 19.01
N PHE A 155 6.17 3.24 19.78
CA PHE A 155 6.82 1.95 19.54
C PHE A 155 6.44 1.32 18.21
N GLN A 156 5.15 1.32 17.83
CA GLN A 156 4.68 0.82 16.54
C GLN A 156 5.26 1.61 15.37
N VAL A 157 5.27 2.94 15.47
CA VAL A 157 5.90 3.81 14.47
C VAL A 157 7.38 3.46 14.32
N ALA A 158 8.10 3.35 15.44
CA ALA A 158 9.51 3.00 15.41
C ALA A 158 9.76 1.61 14.80
N LEU A 159 8.97 0.60 15.18
CA LEU A 159 9.09 -0.76 14.68
C LEU A 159 8.82 -0.84 13.18
N TYR A 160 7.66 -0.36 12.74
CA TYR A 160 7.25 -0.50 11.35
C TYR A 160 7.96 0.50 10.42
N GLY A 161 8.10 1.75 10.84
CA GLY A 161 8.87 2.77 10.12
C GLY A 161 10.36 2.46 10.08
N GLY A 162 10.92 1.94 11.17
CA GLY A 162 12.29 1.43 11.22
C GLY A 162 12.49 0.23 10.28
N THR A 163 11.55 -0.72 10.25
CA THR A 163 11.58 -1.84 9.29
C THR A 163 11.56 -1.35 7.85
N LEU A 164 10.69 -0.37 7.54
CA LEU A 164 10.58 0.23 6.22
C LEU A 164 11.90 0.89 5.78
N LEU A 165 12.55 1.62 6.68
CA LEU A 165 13.82 2.29 6.45
C LEU A 165 14.99 1.31 6.35
N ALA A 166 14.96 0.22 7.12
CA ALA A 166 15.96 -0.84 7.10
C ALA A 166 15.83 -1.79 5.89
N ALA A 167 14.65 -1.88 5.27
CA ALA A 167 14.35 -2.87 4.23
C ALA A 167 15.38 -2.92 3.07
N PRO A 168 15.84 -1.79 2.48
CA PRO A 168 16.85 -1.85 1.41
C PRO A 168 18.16 -2.50 1.85
N PHE A 169 18.59 -2.25 3.08
CA PHE A 169 19.80 -2.84 3.66
C PHE A 169 19.59 -4.31 4.01
N ILE A 170 18.43 -4.66 4.57
CA ILE A 170 18.07 -6.05 4.88
C ILE A 170 18.06 -6.89 3.59
N PHE A 171 17.46 -6.39 2.51
CA PHE A 171 17.48 -7.08 1.22
C PHE A 171 18.91 -7.27 0.70
N TYR A 172 19.76 -6.25 0.82
CA TYR A 172 21.17 -6.37 0.47
C TYR A 172 21.87 -7.48 1.26
N PHE A 173 21.65 -7.58 2.58
CA PHE A 173 22.28 -8.61 3.41
C PHE A 173 21.74 -10.02 3.13
N VAL A 174 20.42 -10.17 3.03
CA VAL A 174 19.78 -11.46 2.72
C VAL A 174 20.25 -11.99 1.37
N ILE A 175 20.38 -11.11 0.37
CA ILE A 175 20.83 -11.54 -0.94
C ILE A 175 22.34 -11.82 -0.93
N SER A 176 23.14 -11.02 -0.21
CA SER A 176 24.57 -11.31 0.06
C SER A 176 24.82 -12.71 0.64
N PHE A 177 23.86 -13.23 1.41
CA PHE A 177 23.90 -14.59 1.95
C PHE A 177 23.59 -15.67 0.90
N ILE A 178 22.68 -15.37 -0.04
CA ILE A 178 22.27 -16.30 -1.12
C ILE A 178 23.34 -16.37 -2.22
N PHE A 179 24.06 -15.27 -2.47
CA PHE A 179 25.07 -15.15 -3.54
C PHE A 179 26.10 -16.28 -3.64
N PRO A 180 26.73 -16.76 -2.55
CA PRO A 180 27.72 -17.83 -2.59
C PRO A 180 27.14 -19.17 -3.05
N ALA A 181 25.82 -19.37 -2.93
CA ALA A 181 25.15 -20.59 -3.32
C ALA A 181 24.76 -20.64 -4.82
N LEU A 182 24.95 -19.54 -5.57
CA LEU A 182 24.56 -19.42 -6.98
C LEU A 182 25.76 -19.44 -7.93
N LYS A 183 25.59 -20.01 -9.14
CA LYS A 183 26.67 -20.12 -10.14
C LYS A 183 27.14 -18.73 -10.61
N MET A 184 28.44 -18.56 -10.92
CA MET A 184 29.04 -17.26 -11.31
C MET A 184 28.31 -16.55 -12.47
N ARG A 185 27.73 -17.32 -13.40
CA ARG A 185 26.96 -16.80 -14.55
C ARG A 185 25.60 -16.17 -14.16
N GLU A 186 25.09 -16.47 -12.96
CA GLU A 186 23.79 -16.02 -12.45
C GLU A 186 23.87 -14.73 -11.62
N GLN A 187 25.06 -14.41 -11.09
CA GLN A 187 25.30 -13.27 -10.19
C GLN A 187 24.89 -11.91 -10.80
N LYS A 188 25.06 -11.74 -12.13
CA LYS A 188 24.67 -10.51 -12.84
C LYS A 188 23.16 -10.27 -12.85
N TYR A 189 22.35 -11.33 -12.86
CA TYR A 189 20.89 -11.21 -12.83
C TYR A 189 20.41 -10.85 -11.42
N VAL A 190 21.03 -11.42 -10.40
CA VAL A 190 20.75 -11.11 -9.00
C VAL A 190 21.07 -9.64 -8.68
N TYR A 191 22.20 -9.09 -9.16
CA TYR A 191 22.49 -7.67 -8.94
C TYR A 191 21.47 -6.72 -9.57
N ARG A 192 20.96 -7.06 -10.77
CA ARG A 192 19.86 -6.31 -11.39
C ARG A 192 18.58 -6.46 -10.59
N ALA A 193 18.28 -7.66 -10.10
CA ALA A 193 17.13 -7.93 -9.24
C ALA A 193 17.18 -7.10 -7.95
N ILE A 194 18.35 -6.88 -7.34
CA ILE A 194 18.52 -6.00 -6.16
C ILE A 194 18.14 -4.56 -6.50
N PHE A 195 18.69 -4.02 -7.60
CA PHE A 195 18.42 -2.64 -7.99
C PHE A 195 16.94 -2.42 -8.30
N PHE A 196 16.33 -3.34 -9.06
CA PHE A 196 14.90 -3.28 -9.36
C PHE A 196 14.03 -3.56 -8.14
N GLY A 197 14.42 -4.47 -7.24
CA GLY A 197 13.71 -4.77 -5.99
C GLY A 197 13.69 -3.58 -5.07
N GLY A 198 14.84 -2.99 -4.73
CA GLY A 198 14.87 -1.76 -3.91
C GLY A 198 13.97 -0.65 -4.48
N GLY A 199 13.99 -0.47 -5.81
CA GLY A 199 13.08 0.47 -6.48
C GLY A 199 11.60 0.07 -6.42
N LEU A 200 11.29 -1.22 -6.57
CA LEU A 200 9.93 -1.75 -6.59
C LEU A 200 9.31 -1.76 -5.20
N PHE A 201 10.06 -2.08 -4.15
CA PHE A 201 9.68 -1.91 -2.75
C PHE A 201 9.25 -0.46 -2.47
N LEU A 202 10.12 0.51 -2.79
CA LEU A 202 9.83 1.94 -2.58
C LEU A 202 8.62 2.39 -3.42
N ALA A 203 8.48 1.88 -4.64
CA ALA A 203 7.32 2.13 -5.48
C ALA A 203 6.03 1.56 -4.87
N GLY A 204 6.07 0.36 -4.30
CA GLY A 204 4.93 -0.28 -3.62
C GLY A 204 4.48 0.48 -2.38
N VAL A 205 5.43 0.92 -1.57
CA VAL A 205 5.19 1.75 -0.38
C VAL A 205 4.59 3.09 -0.78
N SER A 206 5.17 3.75 -1.79
CA SER A 206 4.69 5.03 -2.30
C SER A 206 3.29 4.91 -2.91
N PHE A 207 3.05 3.87 -3.71
CA PHE A 207 1.73 3.57 -4.28
C PHE A 207 0.69 3.34 -3.19
N CYS A 208 1.03 2.55 -2.16
CA CYS A 208 0.15 2.33 -1.02
C CYS A 208 -0.18 3.66 -0.32
N TYR A 209 0.84 4.44 0.04
CA TYR A 209 0.66 5.68 0.80
C TYR A 209 -0.12 6.77 0.04
N PHE A 210 0.21 7.01 -1.24
CA PHE A 210 -0.40 8.10 -2.01
C PHE A 210 -1.71 7.72 -2.69
N ALA A 211 -1.86 6.47 -3.15
CA ALA A 211 -3.02 6.06 -3.95
C ALA A 211 -4.01 5.22 -3.14
N LEU A 212 -3.55 4.14 -2.48
CA LEU A 212 -4.47 3.22 -1.81
C LEU A 212 -4.94 3.72 -0.44
N MET A 213 -4.05 4.37 0.33
CA MET A 213 -4.34 4.78 1.70
C MET A 213 -5.54 5.72 1.82
N PRO A 214 -5.66 6.83 1.06
CA PRO A 214 -6.81 7.72 1.18
C PRO A 214 -8.12 7.01 0.86
N VAL A 215 -8.07 6.04 -0.07
CA VAL A 215 -9.25 5.29 -0.48
C VAL A 215 -9.61 4.23 0.56
N ALA A 216 -8.62 3.58 1.17
CA ALA A 216 -8.84 2.65 2.28
C ALA A 216 -9.50 3.33 3.47
N LEU A 217 -9.02 4.51 3.84
CA LEU A 217 -9.60 5.30 4.92
C LEU A 217 -11.04 5.72 4.59
N SER A 218 -11.32 6.12 3.34
CA SER A 218 -12.67 6.46 2.91
C SER A 218 -13.62 5.25 2.90
N ALA A 219 -13.12 4.08 2.51
CA ALA A 219 -13.89 2.84 2.49
C ALA A 219 -14.26 2.39 3.91
N SER A 220 -13.33 2.50 4.86
CA SER A 220 -13.59 2.15 6.26
C SER A 220 -14.64 3.06 6.91
N GLN A 221 -14.56 4.36 6.62
CA GLN A 221 -15.57 5.32 7.06
C GLN A 221 -16.95 5.03 6.45
N MET A 222 -16.96 4.72 5.16
CA MET A 222 -18.19 4.39 4.44
C MET A 222 -18.87 3.14 5.02
N TYR A 223 -18.10 2.10 5.30
CA TYR A 223 -18.60 0.88 5.90
C TYR A 223 -19.16 1.13 7.32
N SER A 224 -18.48 1.95 8.11
CA SER A 224 -18.95 2.34 9.45
C SER A 224 -20.28 3.10 9.41
N ASN A 225 -20.41 4.06 8.48
CA ASN A 225 -21.64 4.80 8.26
C ASN A 225 -22.79 3.89 7.83
N TRP A 226 -22.51 2.89 6.96
CA TRP A 226 -23.50 1.92 6.51
C TRP A 226 -24.05 1.05 7.65
N LEU A 227 -23.21 0.70 8.62
CA LEU A 227 -23.62 0.01 9.84
C LEU A 227 -24.34 0.92 10.86
N GLY A 228 -24.44 2.22 10.61
CA GLY A 228 -25.07 3.18 11.51
C GLY A 228 -24.18 3.68 12.65
N PHE A 229 -22.88 3.38 12.63
CA PHE A 229 -21.93 3.92 13.61
C PHE A 229 -21.49 5.34 13.23
N GLY A 230 -21.57 6.27 14.18
CA GLY A 230 -21.03 7.63 14.02
C GLY A 230 -19.50 7.62 14.09
N ALA A 231 -18.83 7.32 12.97
CA ALA A 231 -17.36 7.17 12.91
C ALA A 231 -16.61 8.52 12.91
N THR A 232 -16.81 9.35 13.93
CA THR A 232 -16.16 10.68 14.03
C THR A 232 -14.86 10.67 14.83
N GLN A 233 -14.59 9.59 15.57
CA GLN A 233 -13.42 9.46 16.44
C GLN A 233 -12.79 8.09 16.25
N TRP A 234 -11.49 8.06 15.97
CA TRP A 234 -10.74 6.82 15.80
C TRP A 234 -9.63 6.71 16.83
N ARG A 235 -9.29 5.48 17.21
CA ARG A 235 -8.16 5.21 18.09
C ARG A 235 -6.86 5.42 17.33
N ALA A 236 -5.98 6.26 17.89
CA ALA A 236 -4.68 6.54 17.27
C ALA A 236 -3.82 5.26 17.09
N GLU A 237 -3.85 4.36 18.05
CA GLU A 237 -3.13 3.08 18.02
C GLU A 237 -3.57 2.19 16.84
N ASP A 238 -4.87 1.97 16.68
CA ASP A 238 -5.40 1.11 15.62
C ASP A 238 -5.14 1.71 14.23
N TYR A 239 -5.28 3.03 14.11
CA TYR A 239 -4.98 3.77 12.89
C TYR A 239 -3.51 3.62 12.47
N ILE A 240 -2.58 3.89 13.38
CA ILE A 240 -1.14 3.82 13.09
C ILE A 240 -0.73 2.39 12.75
N SER A 241 -1.19 1.40 13.53
CA SER A 241 -0.95 -0.02 13.27
C SER A 241 -1.43 -0.44 11.88
N PHE A 242 -2.64 -0.01 11.49
CA PHE A 242 -3.21 -0.28 10.18
C PHE A 242 -2.36 0.31 9.05
N ILE A 243 -2.07 1.63 9.08
CA ILE A 243 -1.32 2.30 8.01
C ILE A 243 0.07 1.68 7.86
N CYS A 244 0.76 1.45 8.98
CA CYS A 244 2.09 0.87 8.98
C CYS A 244 2.12 -0.54 8.40
N LYS A 245 1.21 -1.43 8.84
CA LYS A 245 1.10 -2.80 8.31
C LYS A 245 0.74 -2.79 6.84
N PHE A 246 -0.16 -1.90 6.42
CA PHE A 246 -0.60 -1.84 5.04
C PHE A 246 0.53 -1.37 4.12
N MET A 247 1.30 -0.35 4.52
CA MET A 247 2.47 0.12 3.76
C MET A 247 3.57 -0.95 3.66
N LEU A 248 3.91 -1.62 4.77
CA LEU A 248 4.89 -2.70 4.76
C LEU A 248 4.42 -3.89 3.92
N GLY A 249 3.16 -4.28 4.07
CA GLY A 249 2.56 -5.35 3.30
C GLY A 249 2.58 -5.10 1.80
N MET A 250 2.26 -3.86 1.40
CA MET A 250 2.33 -3.45 0.00
C MET A 250 3.77 -3.37 -0.52
N GLY A 251 4.70 -2.85 0.27
CA GLY A 251 6.13 -2.84 -0.09
C GLY A 251 6.68 -4.24 -0.30
N LEU A 252 6.46 -5.15 0.66
CA LEU A 252 6.90 -6.55 0.55
C LEU A 252 6.18 -7.31 -0.56
N GLY A 253 4.89 -7.05 -0.76
CA GLY A 253 4.13 -7.66 -1.85
C GLY A 253 4.63 -7.19 -3.23
N PHE A 254 5.18 -5.98 -3.33
CA PHE A 254 5.82 -5.49 -4.54
C PHE A 254 7.15 -6.19 -4.85
N GLU A 255 7.76 -6.91 -3.90
CA GLU A 255 8.92 -7.77 -4.18
C GLU A 255 8.53 -9.10 -4.87
N LEU A 256 7.24 -9.45 -4.91
CA LEU A 256 6.77 -10.70 -5.52
C LEU A 256 7.32 -10.93 -6.95
N PRO A 257 7.29 -9.95 -7.87
CA PRO A 257 7.84 -10.15 -9.21
C PRO A 257 9.34 -10.41 -9.22
N VAL A 258 10.10 -9.70 -8.38
CA VAL A 258 11.55 -9.86 -8.31
C VAL A 258 11.90 -11.25 -7.85
N VAL A 259 11.23 -11.73 -6.79
CA VAL A 259 11.41 -13.09 -6.28
C VAL A 259 11.03 -14.13 -7.33
N LEU A 260 9.81 -14.07 -7.88
CA LEU A 260 9.32 -15.08 -8.82
C LEU A 260 10.14 -15.14 -10.10
N LEU A 261 10.49 -13.99 -10.68
CA LEU A 261 11.30 -13.94 -11.90
C LEU A 261 12.73 -14.41 -11.65
N THR A 262 13.30 -14.13 -10.48
CA THR A 262 14.62 -14.66 -10.10
C THR A 262 14.57 -16.18 -10.01
N LEU A 263 13.54 -16.75 -9.37
CA LEU A 263 13.34 -18.20 -9.30
C LEU A 263 13.13 -18.84 -10.68
N VAL A 264 12.41 -18.18 -11.59
CA VAL A 264 12.28 -18.64 -12.98
C VAL A 264 13.61 -18.61 -13.71
N LYS A 265 14.43 -17.58 -13.47
CA LYS A 265 15.72 -17.42 -14.15
C LYS A 265 16.75 -18.46 -13.71
N ILE A 266 16.74 -18.86 -12.44
CA ILE A 266 17.60 -19.91 -11.86
C ILE A 266 17.07 -21.31 -12.22
N GLY A 267 15.86 -21.42 -12.78
CA GLY A 267 15.26 -22.68 -13.23
C GLY A 267 14.51 -23.46 -12.13
N VAL A 268 14.30 -22.86 -10.97
CA VAL A 268 13.49 -23.44 -9.87
C VAL A 268 12.01 -23.46 -10.23
N LEU A 269 11.55 -22.41 -10.93
CA LEU A 269 10.16 -22.27 -11.39
C LEU A 269 10.11 -22.18 -12.91
N ASN A 270 9.03 -22.69 -13.50
CA ASN A 270 8.76 -22.55 -14.94
C ASN A 270 7.39 -21.88 -15.15
N TYR A 271 7.15 -21.38 -16.37
CA TYR A 271 5.87 -20.77 -16.74
C TYR A 271 4.68 -21.69 -16.42
N ARG A 272 4.79 -23.00 -16.71
CA ARG A 272 3.76 -24.00 -16.39
C ARG A 272 3.46 -24.08 -14.89
N THR A 273 4.49 -24.10 -14.05
CA THR A 273 4.35 -24.15 -12.59
C THR A 273 3.68 -22.88 -12.07
N LEU A 274 4.15 -21.71 -12.52
CA LEU A 274 3.52 -20.45 -12.17
C LEU A 274 2.06 -20.43 -12.60
N ARG A 275 1.75 -20.78 -13.86
CA ARG A 275 0.37 -20.79 -14.35
C ARG A 275 -0.52 -21.79 -13.63
N ALA A 276 0.01 -22.91 -13.14
CA ALA A 276 -0.76 -23.86 -12.33
C ALA A 276 -1.05 -23.31 -10.92
N MET A 277 -0.15 -22.50 -10.36
CA MET A 277 -0.26 -21.95 -9.00
C MET A 277 -1.22 -20.77 -8.85
N TRP A 278 -1.84 -20.29 -9.93
CA TRP A 278 -2.67 -19.07 -9.92
C TRP A 278 -3.77 -19.08 -8.85
N ARG A 279 -4.42 -20.22 -8.63
CA ARG A 279 -5.46 -20.38 -7.60
C ARG A 279 -4.92 -20.22 -6.18
N TYR A 280 -3.73 -20.78 -5.92
CA TYR A 280 -3.08 -20.63 -4.62
C TYR A 280 -2.64 -19.18 -4.40
N MET A 281 -2.19 -18.49 -5.45
CA MET A 281 -1.79 -17.09 -5.33
C MET A 281 -2.97 -16.18 -4.98
N ILE A 282 -4.15 -16.41 -5.56
CA ILE A 282 -5.37 -15.67 -5.18
C ILE A 282 -5.64 -15.82 -3.67
N VAL A 283 -5.57 -17.06 -3.15
CA VAL A 283 -5.79 -17.32 -1.72
C VAL A 283 -4.71 -16.66 -0.86
N ILE A 284 -3.44 -16.81 -1.22
CA ILE A 284 -2.31 -16.19 -0.49
C ILE A 284 -2.50 -14.68 -0.41
N VAL A 285 -2.79 -14.04 -1.53
CA VAL A 285 -2.95 -12.60 -1.61
C VAL A 285 -4.18 -12.11 -0.82
N LEU A 286 -5.28 -12.87 -0.83
CA LEU A 286 -6.44 -12.57 0.01
C LEU A 286 -6.15 -12.76 1.51
N VAL A 287 -5.44 -13.81 1.90
CA VAL A 287 -5.04 -14.06 3.30
C VAL A 287 -4.10 -12.97 3.79
N LEU A 288 -3.11 -12.59 2.97
CA LEU A 288 -2.20 -11.48 3.27
C LEU A 288 -2.98 -10.16 3.39
N GLY A 289 -3.94 -9.91 2.50
CA GLY A 289 -4.87 -8.78 2.62
C GLY A 289 -5.55 -8.78 3.99
N GLY A 290 -6.22 -9.87 4.37
CA GLY A 290 -6.94 -9.95 5.65
C GLY A 290 -6.06 -9.83 6.89
N LEU A 291 -4.79 -10.23 6.82
CA LEU A 291 -3.84 -10.12 7.94
C LEU A 291 -3.24 -8.70 8.07
N LEU A 292 -3.00 -8.05 6.93
CA LEU A 292 -2.24 -6.80 6.85
C LEU A 292 -3.13 -5.55 6.75
N THR A 293 -4.39 -5.70 6.33
CA THR A 293 -5.40 -4.64 6.32
C THR A 293 -6.37 -4.80 7.49
N THR A 294 -7.27 -3.82 7.63
CA THR A 294 -8.52 -4.02 8.38
C THR A 294 -9.27 -5.22 7.81
N PRO A 295 -10.00 -6.01 8.63
CA PRO A 295 -10.71 -7.22 8.20
C PRO A 295 -11.96 -6.93 7.35
N GLU A 296 -12.07 -5.74 6.78
CA GLU A 296 -13.16 -5.37 5.89
C GLU A 296 -12.83 -5.77 4.44
N VAL A 297 -13.83 -6.31 3.74
CA VAL A 297 -13.67 -6.90 2.41
C VAL A 297 -13.11 -5.89 1.41
N ILE A 298 -13.46 -4.60 1.54
CA ILE A 298 -13.05 -3.57 0.59
C ILE A 298 -11.54 -3.36 0.64
N THR A 299 -10.95 -3.10 1.81
CA THR A 299 -9.49 -2.89 1.94
C THR A 299 -8.70 -4.14 1.60
N GLN A 300 -9.21 -5.31 1.98
CA GLN A 300 -8.63 -6.59 1.62
C GLN A 300 -8.55 -6.78 0.09
N VAL A 301 -9.63 -6.51 -0.64
CA VAL A 301 -9.66 -6.62 -2.11
C VAL A 301 -8.77 -5.55 -2.75
N MET A 302 -8.76 -4.33 -2.22
CA MET A 302 -7.89 -3.25 -2.73
C MET A 302 -6.41 -3.56 -2.60
N MET A 303 -6.00 -4.28 -1.56
CA MET A 303 -4.63 -4.80 -1.44
C MET A 303 -4.42 -5.99 -2.39
N ALA A 304 -5.43 -6.85 -2.51
CA ALA A 304 -5.30 -8.09 -3.28
C ALA A 304 -5.13 -7.85 -4.79
N VAL A 305 -5.91 -6.93 -5.36
CA VAL A 305 -5.89 -6.60 -6.79
C VAL A 305 -4.49 -6.24 -7.31
N PRO A 306 -3.76 -5.26 -6.74
CA PRO A 306 -2.43 -4.90 -7.22
C PRO A 306 -1.41 -6.04 -7.05
N LEU A 307 -1.45 -6.78 -5.95
CA LEU A 307 -0.53 -7.91 -5.72
C LEU A 307 -0.77 -9.06 -6.69
N TYR A 308 -2.03 -9.42 -6.94
CA TYR A 308 -2.37 -10.42 -7.95
C TYR A 308 -2.01 -9.93 -9.36
N GLY A 309 -2.21 -8.65 -9.66
CA GLY A 309 -1.78 -8.04 -10.90
C GLY A 309 -0.27 -8.16 -11.14
N LEU A 310 0.55 -7.90 -10.12
CA LEU A 310 2.00 -8.08 -10.16
C LEU A 310 2.40 -9.54 -10.39
N TYR A 311 1.68 -10.48 -9.77
CA TYR A 311 1.87 -11.90 -10.03
C TYR A 311 1.58 -12.27 -11.49
N GLU A 312 0.45 -11.84 -12.07
CA GLU A 312 0.14 -12.08 -13.48
C GLU A 312 1.17 -11.45 -14.41
N ILE A 313 1.65 -10.24 -14.12
CA ILE A 313 2.76 -9.63 -14.88
C ILE A 313 4.00 -10.53 -14.84
N SER A 314 4.29 -11.13 -13.69
CA SER A 314 5.42 -12.06 -13.54
C SER A 314 5.23 -13.34 -14.36
N VAL A 315 4.01 -13.89 -14.38
CA VAL A 315 3.63 -15.04 -15.23
C VAL A 315 3.83 -14.71 -16.72
N TRP A 316 3.43 -13.52 -17.15
CA TRP A 316 3.58 -13.05 -18.53
C TRP A 316 5.05 -12.88 -18.94
N ILE A 317 5.89 -12.33 -18.06
CA ILE A 317 7.33 -12.19 -18.31
C ILE A 317 7.99 -13.58 -18.37
N ALA A 318 7.62 -14.50 -17.48
CA ALA A 318 8.11 -15.88 -17.51
C ALA A 318 7.73 -16.60 -18.82
N TRP A 319 6.50 -16.42 -19.29
CA TRP A 319 6.05 -16.94 -20.60
C TRP A 319 6.88 -16.37 -21.77
N TYR A 320 7.24 -15.09 -21.70
CA TYR A 320 8.08 -14.46 -22.72
C TYR A 320 9.50 -15.06 -22.74
N TRP A 321 10.08 -15.37 -21.58
CA TRP A 321 11.40 -15.99 -21.51
C TRP A 321 11.44 -17.44 -22.02
N ASP A 322 10.32 -18.15 -21.94
CA ASP A 322 10.18 -19.55 -22.40
C ASP A 322 10.04 -19.67 -23.93
N GLN A 323 9.86 -18.56 -24.66
CA GLN A 323 9.68 -18.57 -26.11
C GLN A 323 11.01 -18.59 -26.89
N PRO A 324 11.18 -19.51 -27.87
CA PRO A 324 12.41 -19.59 -28.67
C PRO A 324 12.62 -18.40 -29.63
N ASP A 325 11.56 -17.67 -29.99
CA ASP A 325 11.57 -16.68 -31.08
C ASP A 325 11.39 -15.23 -30.53
N ARG A 326 12.49 -14.63 -30.05
CA ARG A 326 12.52 -13.38 -29.24
C ARG A 326 11.93 -12.15 -29.95
N ALA A 327 11.97 -12.08 -31.28
CA ALA A 327 11.50 -10.92 -32.05
C ALA A 327 9.97 -10.80 -32.12
N LYS A 328 9.25 -11.94 -32.29
CA LYS A 328 7.77 -11.97 -32.25
C LYS A 328 7.25 -11.76 -30.84
N ALA A 329 7.97 -12.33 -29.86
CA ALA A 329 7.63 -12.21 -28.46
C ALA A 329 7.71 -10.74 -28.00
N ARG A 330 8.68 -9.94 -28.50
CA ARG A 330 8.84 -8.52 -28.12
C ARG A 330 7.68 -7.64 -28.60
N ARG A 331 7.15 -7.91 -29.80
CA ARG A 331 5.96 -7.22 -30.33
C ARG A 331 4.70 -7.57 -29.53
N ARG A 332 4.56 -8.84 -29.11
CA ARG A 332 3.45 -9.29 -28.26
C ARG A 332 3.55 -8.78 -26.83
N LEU A 333 4.75 -8.61 -26.28
CA LEU A 333 4.95 -7.95 -24.99
C LEU A 333 4.55 -6.48 -25.03
N ILE A 334 4.93 -5.74 -26.08
CA ILE A 334 4.53 -4.33 -26.20
C ILE A 334 3.01 -4.24 -26.34
N ALA A 335 2.39 -5.07 -27.19
CA ALA A 335 0.94 -5.12 -27.29
C ALA A 335 0.26 -5.51 -25.97
N GLY A 336 0.80 -6.51 -25.26
CA GLY A 336 0.33 -6.99 -23.97
C GLY A 336 0.44 -5.95 -22.86
N PHE A 337 1.59 -5.29 -22.75
CA PHE A 337 1.83 -4.21 -21.79
C PHE A 337 0.94 -3.01 -22.09
N VAL A 338 0.80 -2.61 -23.36
CA VAL A 338 -0.13 -1.55 -23.76
C VAL A 338 -1.57 -1.93 -23.41
N THR A 339 -1.97 -3.19 -23.63
CA THR A 339 -3.30 -3.67 -23.26
C THR A 339 -3.51 -3.69 -21.75
N LEU A 340 -2.51 -4.14 -20.97
CA LEU A 340 -2.58 -4.18 -19.51
C LEU A 340 -2.60 -2.77 -18.90
N VAL A 341 -1.75 -1.86 -19.40
CA VAL A 341 -1.78 -0.44 -19.01
C VAL A 341 -3.11 0.19 -19.40
N PHE A 342 -3.66 -0.14 -20.58
CA PHE A 342 -4.97 0.33 -21.00
C PHE A 342 -6.09 -0.23 -20.12
N VAL A 343 -6.07 -1.52 -19.77
CA VAL A 343 -7.05 -2.15 -18.88
C VAL A 343 -6.94 -1.58 -17.47
N LEU A 344 -5.73 -1.39 -16.92
CA LEU A 344 -5.52 -0.75 -15.62
C LEU A 344 -5.97 0.71 -15.64
N TYR A 345 -5.67 1.45 -16.71
CA TYR A 345 -6.16 2.82 -16.90
C TYR A 345 -7.68 2.87 -17.00
N VAL A 346 -8.31 1.95 -17.73
CA VAL A 346 -9.76 1.87 -17.87
C VAL A 346 -10.42 1.42 -16.56
N ALA A 347 -9.85 0.45 -15.85
CA ALA A 347 -10.31 0.02 -14.53
C ALA A 347 -10.18 1.16 -13.51
N TRP A 348 -9.07 1.91 -13.53
CA TRP A 348 -8.88 3.08 -12.67
C TRP A 348 -9.81 4.24 -13.04
N LYS A 349 -10.01 4.51 -14.33
CA LYS A 349 -10.78 5.67 -14.80
C LYS A 349 -12.29 5.44 -14.82
N TYR A 350 -12.73 4.21 -15.10
CA TYR A 350 -14.16 3.87 -15.28
C TYR A 350 -14.63 2.84 -14.26
N GLY A 351 -13.82 1.83 -13.93
CA GLY A 351 -14.16 0.84 -12.91
C GLY A 351 -14.19 1.43 -11.49
N TRP A 352 -13.24 2.32 -11.17
CA TRP A 352 -13.15 2.94 -9.85
C TRP A 352 -14.32 3.88 -9.53
N PRO A 353 -14.71 4.82 -10.42
CA PRO A 353 -15.88 5.65 -10.15
C PRO A 353 -17.18 4.84 -10.16
N TRP A 354 -17.27 3.77 -10.96
CA TRP A 354 -18.43 2.87 -11.01
C TRP A 354 -18.57 2.02 -9.74
N LEU A 355 -17.46 1.51 -9.20
CA LEU A 355 -17.43 0.77 -7.93
C LEU A 355 -17.83 1.70 -6.78
N ILE A 356 -17.29 2.93 -6.76
CA ILE A 356 -17.67 3.97 -5.81
C ILE A 356 -19.16 4.32 -5.96
N SER A 357 -19.68 4.45 -7.19
CA SER A 357 -21.11 4.78 -7.41
C SER A 357 -22.07 3.64 -7.09
N HIS A 358 -21.67 2.38 -7.23
CA HIS A 358 -22.49 1.22 -6.83
C HIS A 358 -22.37 0.90 -5.35
N LEU A 359 -21.27 1.27 -4.71
CA LEU A 359 -21.19 1.32 -3.26
C LEU A 359 -22.11 2.44 -2.70
N HIS A 360 -22.37 3.51 -3.47
CA HIS A 360 -23.28 4.60 -3.10
C HIS A 360 -24.79 4.31 -3.27
N ALA A 361 -25.16 3.17 -3.88
CA ALA A 361 -26.55 2.72 -4.03
C ALA A 361 -26.86 1.67 -2.96
#